data_AF-A0A497J8J9-F1
#
_entry.id   AF-A0A497J8J9-F1
#
_cell.length_a   1.000
_cell.length_b   1.000
_cell.length_c   1.000
_cell.angle_alpha   90.00
_cell.angle_beta   90.00
_cell.angle_gamma   90.00
#
_symmetry.space_group_name_H-M   'P 1'
#
loop_
_entity.id
_entity.type
_entity.pdbx_description
1 polymer ?
#
loop_
_entity_poly.entity_id
_entity_poly.type
_entity_poly.pdbx_seq_one_letter_code
_entity_poly.pdbx_strand_id
1 'polypeptide(L)'
;MKKFIKNIKKVLKENEFFVEGIFFSVEKEKVAVFIELRSIEIPRAKLHFGPFVNSSHESNFLNKYKNSAVKLTEPFILGKRWVIVLKRKHNNAISFLKEFLKGEEGIPKHIKRELRKGFKIKCNEAAFVKEFLLDITNYFDPKFPWEF
;
A
#
# COMPACT_ATOMS: atom_id res chain seq x y z
N MET A 1 -0.56 14.28 11.30
CA MET A 1 -0.74 13.95 9.86
C MET A 1 0.53 13.51 9.13
N LYS A 2 1.61 14.31 9.06
CA LYS A 2 2.83 13.96 8.29
C LYS A 2 3.39 12.54 8.54
N LYS A 3 3.54 12.13 9.81
CA LYS A 3 3.99 10.78 10.19
C LYS A 3 3.06 9.66 9.68
N PHE A 4 1.75 9.90 9.70
CA PHE A 4 0.75 8.94 9.24
C PHE A 4 0.80 8.74 7.73
N ILE A 5 0.89 9.83 6.96
CA ILE A 5 1.07 9.79 5.50
C ILE A 5 2.36 9.07 5.12
N LYS A 6 3.48 9.39 5.79
CA LYS A 6 4.76 8.70 5.58
C LYS A 6 4.61 7.20 5.82
N ASN A 7 3.88 6.81 6.86
CA ASN A 7 3.66 5.40 7.17
C ASN A 7 2.73 4.72 6.15
N ILE A 8 1.63 5.37 5.73
CA ILE A 8 0.75 4.88 4.66
C ILE A 8 1.55 4.61 3.37
N LYS A 9 2.35 5.59 2.93
CA LYS A 9 3.19 5.43 1.74
C LYS A 9 4.18 4.27 1.88
N LYS A 10 4.79 4.12 3.07
CA LYS A 10 5.69 3.02 3.38
C LYS A 10 4.98 1.66 3.26
N VAL A 11 3.86 1.47 3.96
CA VAL A 11 3.18 0.17 4.02
C VAL A 11 2.55 -0.21 2.67
N LEU A 12 2.08 0.76 1.88
CA LEU A 12 1.62 0.51 0.51
C LEU A 12 2.77 0.01 -0.38
N LYS A 13 3.94 0.67 -0.31
CA LYS A 13 5.12 0.29 -1.07
C LYS A 13 5.67 -1.09 -0.66
N GLU A 14 5.70 -1.39 0.63
CA GLU A 14 6.09 -2.73 1.16
C GLU A 14 5.13 -3.84 0.69
N ASN A 15 3.89 -3.49 0.35
CA ASN A 15 2.90 -4.39 -0.24
C ASN A 15 2.81 -4.26 -1.77
N GLU A 16 3.83 -3.65 -2.40
CA GLU A 16 4.00 -3.53 -3.86
C GLU A 16 2.93 -2.69 -4.58
N PHE A 17 2.17 -1.89 -3.85
CA PHE A 17 1.33 -0.84 -4.46
C PHE A 17 2.20 0.35 -4.84
N PHE A 18 2.10 0.78 -6.09
CA PHE A 18 2.84 1.94 -6.58
C PHE A 18 2.08 3.23 -6.29
N VAL A 19 2.64 4.06 -5.40
CA VAL A 19 2.08 5.36 -5.00
C VAL A 19 2.74 6.46 -5.82
N GLU A 20 1.98 7.07 -6.74
CA GLU A 20 2.42 8.22 -7.55
C GLU A 20 2.51 9.47 -6.66
N GLY A 21 1.48 9.70 -5.84
CA GLY A 21 1.48 10.77 -4.87
C GLY A 21 0.52 10.56 -3.70
N ILE A 22 0.73 11.37 -2.66
CA ILE A 22 -0.06 11.30 -1.43
C ILE A 22 -0.05 12.67 -0.74
N PHE A 23 -1.23 13.16 -0.39
CA PHE A 23 -1.38 14.39 0.39
C PHE A 23 -2.57 14.27 1.36
N PHE A 24 -2.75 15.28 2.19
CA PHE A 24 -3.93 15.39 3.05
C PHE A 24 -4.51 16.79 2.94
N SER A 25 -5.81 16.88 3.12
CA SER A 25 -6.54 18.14 3.29
C SER A 25 -7.37 18.09 4.56
N VAL A 26 -7.62 19.26 5.12
CA VAL A 26 -8.44 19.47 6.31
C VAL A 26 -9.48 20.52 5.96
N GLU A 27 -10.75 20.12 6.00
CA GLU A 27 -11.88 20.99 5.71
C GLU A 27 -12.88 20.94 6.86
N LYS A 28 -13.00 22.05 7.58
CA LYS A 28 -13.76 22.16 8.83
C LYS A 28 -13.34 21.07 9.82
N GLU A 29 -14.22 20.11 10.12
CA GLU A 29 -14.00 19.00 11.05
C GLU A 29 -13.63 17.69 10.33
N LYS A 30 -13.44 17.72 9.01
CA LYS A 30 -13.12 16.53 8.21
C LYS A 30 -11.66 16.56 7.78
N VAL A 31 -11.00 15.41 7.88
CA VAL A 31 -9.65 15.20 7.36
C VAL A 31 -9.72 14.14 6.27
N ALA A 32 -9.20 14.46 5.09
CA ALA A 32 -9.05 13.53 3.98
C ALA A 32 -7.56 13.25 3.72
N VAL A 33 -7.25 12.00 3.41
CA VAL A 33 -5.93 11.60 2.88
C VAL A 33 -6.16 11.10 1.47
N PHE A 34 -5.55 11.77 0.50
CA PHE A 34 -5.62 11.44 -0.91
C PHE A 34 -4.39 10.65 -1.31
N ILE A 35 -4.60 9.54 -2.01
CA ILE A 35 -3.54 8.62 -2.42
C ILE A 35 -3.75 8.35 -3.90
N GLU A 36 -2.80 8.80 -4.71
CA GLU A 36 -2.75 8.47 -6.12
C GLU A 36 -1.97 7.17 -6.30
N LEU A 37 -2.65 6.17 -6.84
CA LEU A 37 -2.10 4.84 -7.08
C LEU A 37 -2.04 4.61 -8.59
N ARG A 38 -0.92 4.04 -9.07
CA ARG A 38 -0.83 3.59 -10.46
C ARG A 38 -1.91 2.57 -10.81
N SER A 39 -2.25 1.71 -9.84
CA SER A 39 -3.40 0.82 -9.92
C SER A 39 -3.90 0.49 -8.53
N ILE A 40 -5.22 0.42 -8.38
CA ILE A 40 -5.88 -0.08 -7.17
C ILE A 40 -5.69 -1.59 -7.05
N GLU A 41 -5.61 -2.30 -8.19
CA GLU A 41 -5.44 -3.74 -8.25
C GLU A 41 -4.09 -4.12 -8.84
N ILE A 42 -3.39 -5.02 -8.16
CA ILE A 42 -2.14 -5.62 -8.62
C ILE A 42 -2.35 -7.12 -8.85
N PRO A 43 -1.44 -7.81 -9.57
CA PRO A 43 -1.56 -9.25 -9.77
C PRO A 43 -1.71 -9.99 -8.44
N ARG A 44 -2.50 -11.07 -8.41
CA ARG A 44 -2.61 -11.93 -7.22
C ARG A 44 -1.31 -12.69 -6.91
N ALA A 45 -0.47 -12.90 -7.91
CA ALA A 45 0.76 -13.69 -7.83
C ALA A 45 2.00 -12.78 -7.69
N LYS A 46 2.85 -13.02 -6.69
CA LYS A 46 4.09 -12.27 -6.44
C LYS A 46 5.32 -13.14 -6.50
N LEU A 47 6.41 -12.60 -7.02
CA LEU A 47 7.72 -13.22 -6.88
C LEU A 47 8.26 -12.97 -5.48
N HIS A 48 8.65 -14.03 -4.80
CA HIS A 48 9.39 -13.96 -3.55
C HIS A 48 10.80 -14.48 -3.80
N PHE A 49 11.77 -13.56 -3.74
CA PHE A 49 13.17 -13.88 -3.90
C PHE A 49 13.73 -14.45 -2.60
N GLY A 50 14.21 -15.68 -2.68
CA GLY A 50 14.94 -16.37 -1.65
C GLY A 50 16.44 -16.06 -1.69
N PRO A 51 17.24 -16.89 -0.98
CA PRO A 51 18.67 -16.71 -0.93
C PRO A 51 19.34 -17.12 -2.26
N PHE A 52 20.65 -16.88 -2.36
CA PHE A 52 21.45 -17.43 -3.46
C PHE A 52 21.45 -18.97 -3.40
N VAL A 53 21.51 -19.57 -4.58
CA VAL A 53 21.69 -21.03 -4.73
C VAL A 53 23.02 -21.43 -4.06
N ASN A 54 23.05 -22.59 -3.41
CA ASN A 54 24.15 -23.14 -2.60
C ASN A 54 24.53 -22.31 -1.36
N SER A 55 23.69 -21.37 -0.93
CA SER A 55 23.90 -20.72 0.35
C SER A 55 23.51 -21.63 1.52
N SER A 56 24.05 -21.37 2.70
CA SER A 56 23.69 -22.07 3.93
C SER A 56 22.21 -21.96 4.32
N HIS A 57 21.45 -21.05 3.68
CA HIS A 57 20.03 -20.82 3.93
C HIS A 57 19.11 -21.51 2.91
N GLU A 58 19.66 -22.19 1.91
CA GLU A 58 18.89 -22.86 0.85
C GLU A 58 17.90 -23.87 1.41
N SER A 59 18.37 -24.84 2.22
CA SER A 59 17.52 -25.89 2.79
C SER A 59 16.37 -25.30 3.62
N ASN A 60 16.61 -24.22 4.34
CA ASN A 60 15.59 -23.54 5.13
C ASN A 60 14.51 -22.90 4.24
N PHE A 61 14.91 -22.27 3.14
CA PHE A 61 13.99 -21.68 2.18
C PHE A 61 13.11 -22.75 1.52
N LEU A 62 13.71 -23.84 1.04
CA LEU A 62 13.00 -24.94 0.39
C LEU A 62 12.02 -25.62 1.37
N ASN A 63 12.47 -25.91 2.60
CA ASN A 63 11.63 -26.53 3.62
C ASN A 63 10.45 -25.63 4.03
N LYS A 64 10.70 -24.32 4.20
CA LYS A 64 9.65 -23.35 4.54
C LYS A 64 8.50 -23.36 3.53
N TYR A 65 8.81 -23.51 2.24
CA TYR A 65 7.83 -23.44 1.17
C TYR A 65 7.35 -24.79 0.62
N LYS A 66 7.94 -25.92 1.05
CA LYS A 66 7.58 -27.26 0.59
C LYS A 66 6.08 -27.57 0.68
N ASN A 67 5.41 -27.20 1.77
CA ASN A 67 3.98 -27.44 1.99
C ASN A 67 3.18 -26.14 2.21
N SER A 68 3.68 -25.01 1.72
CA SER A 68 3.04 -23.73 1.96
C SER A 68 1.73 -23.60 1.17
N ALA A 69 0.60 -23.41 1.86
CA ALA A 69 -0.72 -23.24 1.23
C ALA A 69 -0.85 -21.97 0.35
N VAL A 70 0.08 -21.03 0.49
CA VAL A 70 0.09 -19.78 -0.30
C VAL A 70 1.01 -19.85 -1.51
N LYS A 71 1.74 -20.95 -1.72
CA LYS A 71 2.56 -21.11 -2.92
C LYS A 71 1.68 -21.35 -4.15
N LEU A 72 2.07 -20.77 -5.27
CA LEU A 72 1.45 -20.98 -6.58
C LEU A 72 2.36 -21.80 -7.50
N THR A 73 3.64 -21.93 -7.16
CA THR A 73 4.63 -22.76 -7.84
C THR A 73 5.50 -23.46 -6.80
N GLU A 74 6.24 -24.48 -7.23
CA GLU A 74 7.42 -24.91 -6.48
C GLU A 74 8.53 -23.84 -6.56
N PRO A 75 9.49 -23.83 -5.61
CA PRO A 75 10.72 -23.06 -5.75
C PRO A 75 11.46 -23.39 -7.06
N PHE A 76 11.95 -22.36 -7.75
CA PHE A 76 12.75 -22.47 -8.96
C PHE A 76 13.92 -21.47 -8.93
N ILE A 77 14.85 -21.59 -9.88
CA ILE A 77 16.01 -20.71 -9.96
C ILE A 77 15.76 -19.62 -11.01
N LEU A 78 15.95 -18.37 -10.63
CA LEU A 78 15.98 -17.24 -11.55
C LEU A 78 17.32 -16.50 -11.38
N GLY A 79 18.15 -16.55 -12.43
CA GLY A 79 19.54 -16.07 -12.35
C GLY A 79 20.36 -16.90 -11.36
N LYS A 80 20.72 -16.30 -10.21
CA LYS A 80 21.52 -16.95 -9.15
C LYS A 80 20.76 -17.18 -7.84
N ARG A 81 19.44 -16.93 -7.82
CA ARG A 81 18.63 -16.96 -6.60
C ARG A 81 17.49 -17.96 -6.72
N TRP A 82 17.15 -18.55 -5.58
CA TRP A 82 15.87 -19.22 -5.43
C TRP A 82 14.74 -18.20 -5.50
N VAL A 83 13.67 -18.57 -6.19
CA VAL A 83 12.46 -17.77 -6.35
C VAL A 83 11.26 -18.69 -6.22
N ILE A 84 10.16 -18.16 -5.70
CA ILE A 84 8.86 -18.83 -5.66
C ILE A 84 7.76 -17.84 -5.98
N VAL A 85 6.72 -18.28 -6.68
CA VAL A 85 5.51 -17.47 -6.86
C VAL A 85 4.56 -17.72 -5.69
N LEU A 86 4.17 -16.66 -4.97
CA LEU A 86 3.23 -16.73 -3.85
C LEU A 86 1.95 -15.98 -4.17
N LYS A 87 0.82 -16.43 -3.60
CA LYS A 87 -0.43 -15.69 -3.56
C LYS A 87 -0.32 -14.53 -2.57
N ARG A 88 -0.62 -13.30 -3.01
CA ARG A 88 -0.71 -12.14 -2.13
C ARG A 88 -1.89 -12.28 -1.16
N LYS A 89 -1.71 -11.82 0.08
CA LYS A 89 -2.81 -11.65 1.03
C LYS A 89 -3.81 -10.61 0.53
N HIS A 90 -3.30 -9.49 0.02
CA HIS A 90 -4.08 -8.43 -0.61
C HIS A 90 -3.53 -8.13 -1.99
N ASN A 91 -4.40 -8.14 -3.00
CA ASN A 91 -4.09 -7.68 -4.34
C ASN A 91 -4.88 -6.40 -4.71
N ASN A 92 -5.68 -5.87 -3.78
CA ASN A 92 -6.48 -4.68 -3.93
C ASN A 92 -6.17 -3.69 -2.80
N ALA A 93 -5.80 -2.46 -3.13
CA ALA A 93 -5.32 -1.46 -2.18
C ALA A 93 -6.38 -1.05 -1.15
N ILE A 94 -7.67 -1.04 -1.54
CA ILE A 94 -8.77 -0.70 -0.63
C ILE A 94 -8.90 -1.77 0.44
N SER A 95 -8.86 -3.06 0.06
CA SER A 95 -8.92 -4.16 1.02
C SER A 95 -7.74 -4.13 2.00
N PHE A 96 -6.53 -3.86 1.49
CA PHE A 96 -5.32 -3.70 2.29
C PHE A 96 -5.44 -2.52 3.27
N LEU A 97 -5.80 -1.33 2.78
CA LEU A 97 -5.94 -0.14 3.63
C LEU A 97 -7.05 -0.30 4.67
N LYS A 98 -8.17 -0.97 4.33
CA LYS A 98 -9.22 -1.28 5.31
C LYS A 98 -8.70 -2.16 6.44
N GLU A 99 -7.91 -3.18 6.13
CA GLU A 99 -7.30 -4.04 7.15
C GLU A 99 -6.24 -3.26 7.95
N PHE A 100 -5.33 -2.57 7.27
CA PHE A 100 -4.26 -1.79 7.89
C PHE A 100 -4.79 -0.68 8.80
N LEU A 101 -5.83 0.07 8.41
CA LEU A 101 -6.37 1.15 9.23
C LEU A 101 -7.17 0.64 10.45
N LYS A 102 -7.61 -0.62 10.42
CA LYS A 102 -8.15 -1.32 11.58
C LYS A 102 -7.03 -1.89 12.47
N GLY A 103 -5.94 -2.35 11.87
CA GLY A 103 -4.74 -2.82 12.56
C GLY A 103 -3.94 -1.64 13.11
N GLU A 104 -3.99 -1.42 14.42
CA GLU A 104 -3.48 -0.17 15.00
C GLU A 104 -1.95 0.03 14.92
N GLU A 105 -1.20 -0.86 14.29
CA GLU A 105 0.25 -0.79 14.22
C GLU A 105 0.74 0.35 13.30
N GLY A 106 1.73 1.12 13.75
CA GLY A 106 2.30 2.23 12.97
C GLY A 106 1.43 3.48 12.83
N ILE A 107 0.21 3.51 13.39
CA ILE A 107 -0.68 4.68 13.37
C ILE A 107 -0.47 5.55 14.63
N PRO A 108 -0.31 6.90 14.51
CA PRO A 108 -0.22 7.79 15.68
C PRO A 108 -1.44 7.72 16.61
N LYS A 109 -1.23 7.75 17.93
CA LYS A 109 -2.29 7.58 18.97
C LYS A 109 -3.54 8.45 18.75
N HIS A 110 -3.36 9.73 18.39
CA HIS A 110 -4.49 10.64 18.14
C HIS A 110 -5.29 10.25 16.90
N ILE A 111 -4.64 9.76 15.84
CA ILE A 111 -5.32 9.29 14.62
C ILE A 111 -6.05 7.98 14.89
N LYS A 112 -5.46 7.06 15.66
CA LYS A 112 -6.13 5.81 16.07
C LYS A 112 -7.48 6.11 16.73
N ARG A 113 -7.50 7.07 17.66
CA ARG A 113 -8.73 7.46 18.37
C ARG A 113 -9.83 7.87 17.39
N GLU A 114 -9.49 8.65 16.37
CA GLU A 114 -10.46 9.07 15.36
C GLU A 114 -10.86 7.93 14.41
N LEU A 115 -9.91 7.10 13.96
CA LEU A 115 -10.21 5.93 13.12
C LEU A 115 -11.15 4.93 13.80
N ARG A 116 -11.06 4.78 15.14
CA ARG A 116 -11.99 3.96 15.93
C ARG A 116 -13.42 4.49 15.93
N LYS A 117 -13.62 5.80 15.78
CA LYS A 117 -14.96 6.39 15.60
C LYS A 117 -15.54 6.09 14.22
N GLY A 118 -14.67 5.75 13.27
CA GLY A 118 -15.03 5.32 11.92
C GLY A 118 -14.24 6.08 10.86
N PHE A 119 -14.08 5.44 9.70
CA PHE A 119 -13.48 6.06 8.52
C PHE A 119 -14.16 5.52 7.26
N LYS A 120 -14.03 6.26 6.16
CA LYS A 120 -14.53 5.86 4.84
C LYS A 120 -13.37 5.89 3.85
N ILE A 121 -13.29 4.87 3.00
CA ILE A 121 -12.38 4.85 1.85
C ILE A 121 -13.25 4.99 0.60
N LYS A 122 -12.95 6.00 -0.22
CA LYS A 122 -13.59 6.23 -1.53
C LYS A 122 -12.51 6.14 -2.62
N CYS A 123 -12.89 5.72 -3.81
CA CYS A 123 -11.99 5.54 -4.96
C CYS A 123 -12.65 6.04 -6.24
N ASN A 124 -11.85 6.27 -7.27
CA ASN A 124 -12.29 6.73 -8.58
C ASN A 124 -13.18 7.98 -8.45
N GLU A 125 -14.33 8.02 -9.12
CA GLU A 125 -15.26 9.15 -9.11
C GLU A 125 -15.74 9.49 -7.69
N ALA A 126 -15.90 8.49 -6.83
CA ALA A 126 -16.33 8.71 -5.45
C ALA A 126 -15.26 9.42 -4.59
N ALA A 127 -13.99 9.43 -5.01
CA ALA A 127 -12.92 10.12 -4.30
C ALA A 127 -13.04 11.65 -4.42
N PHE A 128 -13.70 12.16 -5.46
CA PHE A 128 -13.92 13.59 -5.69
C PHE A 128 -15.08 14.11 -4.83
N VAL A 129 -14.78 14.34 -3.55
CA VAL A 129 -15.74 14.84 -2.56
C VAL A 129 -15.78 16.36 -2.61
N LYS A 130 -16.99 16.93 -2.75
CA LYS A 130 -17.23 18.37 -2.98
C LYS A 130 -16.44 19.28 -2.04
N GLU A 131 -16.39 18.92 -0.76
CA GLU A 131 -15.69 19.70 0.27
C GLU A 131 -14.19 19.86 0.00
N PHE A 132 -13.56 18.93 -0.72
CA PHE A 132 -12.11 18.90 -0.94
C PHE A 132 -11.71 19.16 -2.41
N LEU A 133 -12.66 19.55 -3.27
CA LEU A 133 -12.40 19.69 -4.70
C LEU A 133 -11.28 20.69 -5.00
N LEU A 134 -11.20 21.79 -4.25
CA LEU A 134 -10.16 22.80 -4.47
C LEU A 134 -8.75 22.23 -4.22
N ASP A 135 -8.55 21.46 -3.15
CA ASP A 135 -7.27 20.82 -2.86
C ASP A 135 -6.90 19.77 -3.91
N ILE A 136 -7.89 19.02 -4.39
CA ILE A 136 -7.69 18.02 -5.45
C ILE A 136 -7.30 18.72 -6.75
N THR A 137 -7.97 19.81 -7.13
CA THR A 137 -7.61 20.61 -8.30
C THR A 137 -6.20 21.14 -8.18
N ASN A 138 -5.83 21.76 -7.05
CA ASN A 138 -4.47 22.28 -6.84
C ASN A 138 -3.38 21.19 -6.89
N TYR A 139 -3.74 19.95 -6.56
CA TYR A 139 -2.82 18.81 -6.65
C TYR A 139 -2.56 18.39 -8.11
N PHE A 140 -3.59 18.34 -8.95
CA PHE A 140 -3.47 17.92 -10.35
C PHE A 140 -3.12 19.06 -11.32
N ASP A 141 -3.47 20.30 -10.97
CA ASP A 141 -3.20 21.52 -11.73
C ASP A 141 -2.57 22.56 -10.80
N PRO A 142 -1.29 22.38 -10.43
CA PRO A 142 -0.61 23.29 -9.53
C PRO A 142 -0.39 24.63 -10.23
N LYS A 143 -1.07 25.68 -9.76
CA LYS A 143 -0.77 27.05 -10.20
C LYS A 143 0.61 27.46 -9.70
N PHE A 144 1.47 27.82 -10.64
CA PHE A 144 2.83 28.20 -10.30
C PHE A 144 2.94 29.71 -10.03
N PRO A 145 3.87 30.16 -9.16
CA PRO A 145 4.01 31.57 -8.80
C PRO A 145 4.28 32.51 -9.99
N TRP A 146 4.78 31.99 -11.10
CA TRP A 146 5.10 32.75 -12.32
C TRP A 146 3.94 32.86 -13.31
N GLU A 147 2.77 32.31 -12.99
CA GLU A 147 1.56 32.38 -13.83
C GLU A 147 0.66 33.59 -13.47
N PHE A 148 1.19 34.51 -12.65
CA PHE A 148 0.53 35.73 -12.18
C PHE A 148 1.28 36.99 -12.64
#